data_AF-A0A563DE40-F1
#
_entry.id   AF-A0A563DE40-F1
#
_cell.length_a   1.000
_cell.length_b   1.000
_cell.length_c   1.000
_cell.angle_alpha   90.00
_cell.angle_beta   90.00
_cell.angle_gamma   90.00
#
_symmetry.space_group_name_H-M   'P 1'
#
loop_
_entity.id
_entity.type
_entity.pdbx_description
1 polymer ?
#
loop_
_entity_poly.entity_id
_entity_poly.type
_entity_poly.pdbx_seq_one_letter_code
_entity_poly.pdbx_strand_id
1 'polypeptide(L)'
;MGWLNKFGNNKYSFSKNLKKIEKREQEEREWATTPEIGKIATPFQRNRSKINQLENANVKKLEPIREERKEQVKGQERLKLVIDGAILECSLCTQPKGILKVNFDTPSTQEKRTATEVETTATSLIFNGNCTKSPNSASPCASVMQTGSWKNTGLLKVQEKASLLQRSTILCLYGRTDIKITDSGQISEPEVIKTENAPVTNLEYDLKIKILSKDFVPLGIPNFKGKTENGTIIFEIVNKKAEVNNLVFYI
;
A
#
# COMPACT_ATOMS: atom_id res chain seq x y z
N MET A 1 -92.54 -10.53 39.70
CA MET A 1 -91.71 -9.56 38.96
C MET A 1 -90.26 -9.85 39.34
N GLY A 2 -89.44 -10.47 38.49
CA GLY A 2 -88.89 -9.89 37.26
C GLY A 2 -87.39 -9.55 37.35
N TRP A 3 -86.63 -10.05 38.35
CA TRP A 3 -85.24 -9.61 38.53
C TRP A 3 -84.23 -10.65 39.04
N LEU A 4 -84.38 -11.94 38.72
CA LEU A 4 -83.37 -12.96 39.10
C LEU A 4 -82.99 -13.94 37.96
N ASN A 5 -83.27 -13.58 36.71
CA ASN A 5 -82.78 -14.31 35.53
C ASN A 5 -81.61 -13.56 34.86
N LYS A 6 -80.45 -13.44 35.51
CA LYS A 6 -79.24 -12.88 34.87
C LYS A 6 -77.89 -13.46 35.29
N PHE A 7 -77.84 -14.65 35.89
CA PHE A 7 -76.55 -15.31 36.17
C PHE A 7 -76.53 -16.79 35.75
N GLY A 8 -76.97 -17.03 34.50
CA GLY A 8 -76.76 -18.30 33.81
C GLY A 8 -75.52 -18.22 32.92
N ASN A 9 -74.59 -19.14 33.13
CA ASN A 9 -73.51 -19.56 32.22
C ASN A 9 -72.34 -18.60 32.00
N ASN A 10 -71.31 -18.63 32.86
CA ASN A 10 -69.97 -18.24 32.41
C ASN A 10 -68.79 -18.96 33.10
N LYS A 11 -68.92 -20.26 33.43
CA LYS A 11 -67.76 -21.08 33.86
C LYS A 11 -66.69 -21.23 32.76
N TYR A 12 -67.06 -21.04 31.49
CA TYR A 12 -66.16 -21.14 30.34
C TYR A 12 -65.26 -19.91 30.12
N SER A 13 -65.61 -18.71 30.62
CA SER A 13 -64.75 -17.52 30.45
C SER A 13 -63.66 -17.45 31.52
N PHE A 14 -63.95 -17.87 32.76
CA PHE A 14 -62.98 -17.88 33.85
C PHE A 14 -61.83 -18.88 33.59
N SER A 15 -62.15 -20.09 33.10
CA SER A 15 -61.13 -21.11 32.77
C SER A 15 -60.27 -20.73 31.56
N LYS A 16 -60.85 -20.05 30.55
CA LYS A 16 -60.08 -19.48 29.42
C LYS A 16 -59.16 -18.36 29.89
N ASN A 17 -59.60 -17.52 30.83
CA ASN A 17 -58.79 -16.45 31.39
C ASN A 17 -57.66 -16.99 32.27
N LEU A 18 -57.90 -18.03 33.08
CA LEU A 18 -56.86 -18.73 33.87
C LEU A 18 -55.77 -19.32 32.99
N LYS A 19 -56.13 -20.08 31.94
CA LYS A 19 -55.14 -20.62 30.99
C LYS A 19 -54.34 -19.52 30.27
N LYS A 20 -54.96 -18.35 30.05
CA LYS A 20 -54.31 -17.18 29.46
C LYS A 20 -53.41 -16.43 30.45
N ILE A 21 -53.61 -16.61 31.75
CA ILE A 21 -52.74 -16.07 32.81
C ILE A 21 -51.56 -17.03 33.00
N GLU A 22 -51.80 -18.34 33.15
CA GLU A 22 -50.74 -19.35 33.25
C GLU A 22 -49.79 -19.32 32.04
N LYS A 23 -50.35 -19.16 30.83
CA LYS A 23 -49.54 -19.03 29.61
C LYS A 23 -48.69 -17.76 29.61
N ARG A 24 -49.20 -16.64 30.13
CA ARG A 24 -48.42 -15.39 30.27
C ARG A 24 -47.34 -15.53 31.33
N GLU A 25 -47.63 -16.17 32.46
CA GLU A 25 -46.62 -16.44 33.49
C GLU A 25 -45.54 -17.42 33.01
N GLN A 26 -45.88 -18.38 32.14
CA GLN A 26 -44.91 -19.25 31.48
C GLN A 26 -44.07 -18.48 30.46
N GLU A 27 -44.67 -17.65 29.62
CA GLU A 27 -43.96 -16.76 28.68
C GLU A 27 -43.05 -15.76 29.41
N GLU A 28 -43.46 -15.23 30.58
CA GLU A 28 -42.65 -14.35 31.43
C GLU A 28 -41.52 -15.09 32.13
N ARG A 29 -41.73 -16.34 32.55
CA ARG A 29 -40.67 -17.21 33.10
C ARG A 29 -39.69 -17.66 32.02
N GLU A 30 -40.15 -17.94 30.81
CA GLU A 30 -39.33 -18.25 29.65
C GLU A 30 -38.51 -17.02 29.22
N TRP A 31 -39.12 -15.83 29.19
CA TRP A 31 -38.42 -14.55 29.00
C TRP A 31 -37.40 -14.26 30.12
N ALA A 32 -37.72 -14.54 31.39
CA ALA A 32 -36.80 -14.35 32.50
C ALA A 32 -35.64 -15.36 32.55
N THR A 33 -35.81 -16.52 31.91
CA THR A 33 -34.78 -17.57 31.80
C THR A 33 -34.03 -17.55 30.48
N THR A 34 -34.52 -16.80 29.46
CA THR A 34 -33.67 -16.48 28.31
C THR A 34 -32.45 -15.73 28.82
N PRO A 35 -31.22 -16.23 28.57
CA PRO A 35 -30.03 -15.53 28.98
C PRO A 35 -30.05 -14.15 28.33
N GLU A 36 -30.14 -13.09 29.13
CA GLU A 36 -29.92 -11.74 28.64
C GLU A 36 -28.64 -11.77 27.80
N ILE A 37 -28.76 -11.47 26.51
CA ILE A 37 -27.63 -11.31 25.61
C ILE A 37 -26.84 -10.11 26.14
N GLY A 38 -25.95 -10.36 27.10
CA GLY A 38 -25.44 -9.30 27.96
C GLY A 38 -24.26 -9.63 28.88
N LYS A 39 -23.82 -10.89 29.05
CA LYS A 39 -22.65 -11.19 29.93
C LYS A 39 -21.70 -12.29 29.45
N ILE A 40 -21.51 -12.48 28.15
CA ILE A 40 -20.30 -13.12 27.65
C ILE A 40 -19.82 -12.31 26.45
N ALA A 41 -18.90 -11.36 26.68
CA ALA A 41 -18.17 -10.70 25.61
C ALA A 41 -17.67 -11.76 24.63
N THR A 42 -17.98 -11.63 23.35
CA THR A 42 -17.52 -12.58 22.33
C THR A 42 -15.98 -12.69 22.41
N PRO A 43 -15.36 -13.83 22.07
CA PRO A 43 -13.89 -13.96 22.07
C PRO A 43 -13.20 -12.82 21.30
N PHE A 44 -13.87 -12.32 20.26
CA PHE A 44 -13.51 -11.15 19.47
C PHE A 44 -13.50 -9.82 20.28
N GLN A 45 -14.50 -9.58 21.14
CA GLN A 45 -14.57 -8.38 21.99
C GLN A 45 -13.53 -8.40 23.13
N ARG A 46 -13.24 -9.55 23.75
CA ARG A 46 -12.23 -9.67 24.82
C ARG A 46 -10.81 -9.41 24.32
N ASN A 47 -10.53 -9.82 23.08
CA ASN A 47 -9.20 -9.65 22.50
C ASN A 47 -8.97 -8.25 21.92
N ARG A 48 -10.00 -7.39 21.82
CA ARG A 48 -9.86 -6.06 21.22
C ARG A 48 -8.92 -5.14 21.99
N SER A 49 -8.91 -5.19 23.32
CA SER A 49 -7.97 -4.40 24.13
C SER A 49 -6.53 -4.88 23.92
N LYS A 50 -6.31 -6.20 23.82
CA LYS A 50 -5.01 -6.80 23.56
C LYS A 50 -4.54 -6.54 22.12
N ILE A 51 -5.45 -6.57 21.15
CA ILE A 51 -5.19 -6.18 19.75
C ILE A 51 -4.81 -4.69 19.69
N ASN A 52 -5.56 -3.80 20.32
CA ASN A 52 -5.23 -2.37 20.37
C ASN A 52 -3.86 -2.11 21.03
N GLN A 53 -3.52 -2.86 22.09
CA GLN A 53 -2.20 -2.78 22.74
C GLN A 53 -1.08 -3.25 21.81
N LEU A 54 -1.30 -4.35 21.06
CA LEU A 54 -0.36 -4.85 20.06
C LEU A 54 -0.22 -3.89 18.88
N GLU A 55 -1.31 -3.32 18.38
CA GLU A 55 -1.31 -2.30 17.32
C GLU A 55 -0.55 -1.05 17.77
N ASN A 56 -0.81 -0.53 18.97
CA ASN A 56 -0.08 0.62 19.52
C ASN A 56 1.41 0.32 19.72
N ALA A 57 1.75 -0.89 20.19
CA ALA A 57 3.14 -1.32 20.31
C ALA A 57 3.82 -1.47 18.93
N ASN A 58 3.09 -1.99 17.93
CA ASN A 58 3.57 -2.11 16.56
C ASN A 58 3.76 -0.74 15.91
N VAL A 59 2.84 0.20 16.10
CA VAL A 59 2.96 1.58 15.60
C VAL A 59 4.20 2.24 16.19
N LYS A 60 4.40 2.20 17.51
CA LYS A 60 5.59 2.76 18.17
C LYS A 60 6.90 2.12 17.67
N LYS A 61 6.90 0.84 17.32
CA LYS A 61 8.07 0.17 16.72
C LYS A 61 8.27 0.52 15.25
N LEU A 62 7.19 0.75 14.50
CA LEU A 62 7.22 1.03 13.06
C LEU A 62 7.46 2.51 12.75
N GLU A 63 7.12 3.44 13.65
CA GLU A 63 7.39 4.88 13.51
C GLU A 63 8.85 5.20 13.16
N PRO A 64 9.86 4.77 13.95
CA PRO A 64 11.26 5.05 13.62
C PRO A 64 11.68 4.39 12.29
N ILE A 65 11.21 3.17 12.02
CA ILE A 65 11.48 2.46 10.74
C ILE A 65 10.86 3.20 9.54
N ARG A 66 9.72 3.87 9.73
CA ARG A 66 9.09 4.70 8.69
C ARG A 66 9.87 5.99 8.49
N GLU A 67 10.38 6.60 9.55
CA GLU A 67 11.22 7.80 9.48
C GLU A 67 12.55 7.51 8.78
N GLU A 68 13.25 6.45 9.20
CA GLU A 68 14.47 5.98 8.54
C GLU A 68 14.23 5.70 7.05
N ARG A 69 13.13 5.00 6.70
CA ARG A 69 12.78 4.77 5.30
C ARG A 69 12.51 6.06 4.55
N LYS A 70 11.85 7.06 5.14
CA LYS A 70 11.63 8.36 4.50
C LYS A 70 12.95 9.08 4.23
N GLU A 71 13.90 9.02 5.15
CA GLU A 71 15.23 9.61 4.97
C GLU A 71 16.04 8.89 3.89
N GLN A 72 16.00 7.55 3.88
CA GLN A 72 16.62 6.74 2.84
C GLN A 72 16.04 7.05 1.46
N VAL A 73 14.71 7.16 1.34
CA VAL A 73 14.04 7.53 0.08
C VAL A 73 14.48 8.92 -0.37
N LYS A 74 14.49 9.93 0.52
CA LYS A 74 14.99 11.28 0.19
C LYS A 74 16.46 11.26 -0.26
N GLY A 75 17.28 10.42 0.37
CA GLY A 75 18.67 10.20 -0.04
C GLY A 75 18.79 9.58 -1.44
N GLN A 76 17.95 8.60 -1.74
CA GLN A 76 17.88 7.94 -3.05
C GLN A 76 17.34 8.87 -4.14
N GLU A 77 16.37 9.74 -3.83
CA GLU A 77 15.86 10.74 -4.77
C GLU A 77 16.96 11.65 -5.29
N ARG A 78 17.84 12.11 -4.39
CA ARG A 78 19.01 12.93 -4.75
C ARG A 78 20.00 12.22 -5.67
N LEU A 79 19.95 10.89 -5.72
CA LEU A 79 20.80 10.04 -6.57
C LEU A 79 20.09 9.58 -7.84
N LYS A 80 18.87 10.07 -8.12
CA LYS A 80 18.19 9.80 -9.40
C LYS A 80 19.00 10.36 -10.55
N LEU A 81 19.11 9.58 -11.62
CA LEU A 81 19.71 10.00 -12.88
C LEU A 81 18.85 11.07 -13.52
N VAL A 82 19.48 12.09 -14.07
CA VAL A 82 18.77 13.19 -14.71
C VAL A 82 18.59 12.86 -16.18
N ILE A 83 17.36 12.98 -16.67
CA ILE A 83 17.01 12.76 -18.08
C ILE A 83 16.56 14.06 -18.75
N ASP A 84 16.39 14.01 -20.06
CA ASP A 84 15.91 15.14 -20.85
C ASP A 84 14.56 15.67 -20.34
N GLY A 85 14.44 16.99 -20.27
CA GLY A 85 13.27 17.67 -19.71
C GLY A 85 13.28 17.82 -18.18
N ALA A 86 14.38 17.52 -17.50
CA ALA A 86 14.55 17.79 -16.07
C ALA A 86 14.38 19.27 -15.72
N ILE A 87 13.91 19.57 -14.50
CA ILE A 87 13.62 20.94 -14.07
C ILE A 87 14.80 21.53 -13.32
N LEU A 88 15.28 22.67 -13.80
CA LEU A 88 16.36 23.45 -13.22
C LEU A 88 15.80 24.60 -12.38
N GLU A 89 16.55 25.04 -11.38
CA GLU A 89 16.21 26.20 -10.56
C GLU A 89 17.39 27.17 -10.42
N CYS A 90 17.14 28.45 -10.67
CA CYS A 90 18.08 29.56 -10.48
C CYS A 90 17.40 30.68 -9.70
N SER A 91 17.93 31.02 -8.52
CA SER A 91 17.37 32.07 -7.63
C SER A 91 17.50 33.50 -8.19
N LEU A 92 18.39 33.71 -9.16
CA LEU A 92 18.67 35.01 -9.77
C LEU A 92 18.06 35.16 -11.16
N CYS A 93 17.05 34.35 -11.47
CA CYS A 93 16.21 34.53 -12.64
C CYS A 93 14.83 35.02 -12.20
N THR A 94 14.28 35.96 -12.95
CA THR A 94 12.88 36.42 -12.78
C THR A 94 11.88 35.28 -12.91
N GLN A 95 12.18 34.29 -13.75
CA GLN A 95 11.51 32.99 -13.79
C GLN A 95 12.50 31.92 -13.28
N PRO A 96 12.42 31.54 -11.99
CA PRO A 96 13.46 30.72 -11.39
C PRO A 96 13.55 29.31 -11.98
N LYS A 97 12.47 28.81 -12.58
CA LYS A 97 12.41 27.47 -13.17
C LYS A 97 12.88 27.48 -14.63
N GLY A 98 13.81 26.58 -14.94
CA GLY A 98 14.29 26.30 -16.29
C GLY A 98 14.14 24.82 -16.65
N ILE A 99 14.44 24.49 -17.89
CA ILE A 99 14.39 23.12 -18.42
C ILE A 99 15.79 22.71 -18.87
N LEU A 100 16.21 21.51 -18.49
CA LEU A 100 17.41 20.88 -19.00
C LEU A 100 17.08 20.13 -20.29
N LYS A 101 17.69 20.55 -21.39
CA LYS A 101 17.66 19.88 -22.69
C LYS A 101 18.95 19.14 -22.93
N VAL A 102 18.88 17.84 -23.20
CA VAL A 102 20.05 17.00 -23.48
C VAL A 102 20.35 17.04 -24.99
N ASN A 103 21.49 17.61 -25.34
CA ASN A 103 21.94 17.76 -26.72
C ASN A 103 22.98 16.71 -27.11
N PHE A 104 23.73 16.18 -26.15
CA PHE A 104 24.68 15.09 -26.36
C PHE A 104 23.93 13.79 -26.68
N ASP A 105 24.44 13.01 -27.62
CA ASP A 105 23.76 11.82 -28.14
C ASP A 105 23.89 10.62 -27.22
N THR A 106 23.26 10.67 -26.06
CA THR A 106 23.33 9.64 -25.03
C THR A 106 22.22 8.59 -25.16
N PRO A 107 22.42 7.37 -24.63
CA PRO A 107 21.37 6.37 -24.53
C PRO A 107 20.16 6.91 -23.75
N SER A 108 18.99 6.43 -24.17
CA SER A 108 17.71 6.80 -23.58
C SER A 108 17.38 5.95 -22.35
N THR A 109 16.92 6.61 -21.29
CA THR A 109 16.26 5.99 -20.13
C THR A 109 14.81 6.48 -20.13
N GLN A 110 13.84 5.56 -20.11
CA GLN A 110 12.41 5.92 -20.24
C GLN A 110 12.12 6.80 -21.47
N GLU A 111 12.61 6.37 -22.64
CA GLU A 111 12.44 7.06 -23.94
C GLU A 111 13.09 8.46 -24.05
N LYS A 112 13.79 8.92 -23.00
CA LYS A 112 14.44 10.23 -22.96
C LYS A 112 15.94 10.11 -22.75
N ARG A 113 16.71 10.98 -23.39
CA ARG A 113 18.18 10.96 -23.31
C ARG A 113 18.68 11.24 -21.88
N THR A 114 19.80 10.63 -21.52
CA THR A 114 20.41 10.78 -20.20
C THR A 114 21.34 12.00 -20.17
N ALA A 115 21.19 12.90 -19.20
CA ALA A 115 22.02 14.09 -19.12
C ALA A 115 23.43 13.79 -18.58
N THR A 116 24.44 14.50 -19.09
CA THR A 116 25.86 14.33 -18.71
C THR A 116 26.52 15.67 -18.41
N GLU A 117 27.73 15.61 -17.85
CA GLU A 117 28.55 16.79 -17.51
C GLU A 117 28.89 17.71 -18.69
N VAL A 118 28.69 17.27 -19.93
CA VAL A 118 28.90 18.06 -21.14
C VAL A 118 27.84 19.17 -21.28
N GLU A 119 26.66 18.96 -20.71
CA GLU A 119 25.51 19.86 -20.81
C GLU A 119 25.70 21.10 -19.94
N THR A 120 26.45 22.08 -20.45
CA THR A 120 26.81 23.31 -19.72
C THR A 120 26.29 24.57 -20.40
N THR A 121 26.05 24.52 -21.71
CA THR A 121 25.72 25.70 -22.51
C THR A 121 24.27 26.15 -22.34
N ALA A 122 23.99 27.40 -22.74
CA ALA A 122 22.63 27.95 -22.76
C ALA A 122 21.65 27.21 -23.70
N THR A 123 22.18 26.38 -24.61
CA THR A 123 21.37 25.48 -25.45
C THR A 123 20.81 24.29 -24.66
N SER A 124 21.46 23.93 -23.56
CA SER A 124 21.09 22.81 -22.70
C SER A 124 20.38 23.29 -21.44
N LEU A 125 20.79 24.43 -20.88
CA LEU A 125 20.18 25.04 -19.70
C LEU A 125 19.20 26.14 -20.14
N ILE A 126 17.95 25.78 -20.40
CA ILE A 126 16.98 26.70 -20.99
C ILE A 126 16.23 27.44 -19.89
N PHE A 127 16.48 28.75 -19.78
CA PHE A 127 15.75 29.67 -18.90
C PHE A 127 15.05 30.74 -19.73
N ASN A 128 13.74 30.89 -19.52
CA ASN A 128 12.91 31.83 -20.27
C ASN A 128 12.83 33.23 -19.62
N GLY A 129 13.33 33.39 -18.39
CA GLY A 129 13.34 34.67 -17.70
C GLY A 129 14.62 35.48 -17.91
N ASN A 130 14.58 36.72 -17.41
CA ASN A 130 15.74 37.61 -17.35
C ASN A 130 16.56 37.39 -16.08
N CYS A 131 17.86 37.68 -16.16
CA CYS A 131 18.76 37.62 -15.02
C CYS A 131 18.63 38.88 -14.15
N THR A 132 18.37 38.72 -12.86
CA THR A 132 18.21 39.85 -11.93
C THR A 132 19.50 40.59 -11.63
N LYS A 133 20.66 39.96 -11.89
CA LYS A 133 21.97 40.61 -11.81
C LYS A 133 22.29 41.51 -12.99
N SER A 134 21.56 41.38 -14.10
CA SER A 134 21.75 42.29 -15.22
C SER A 134 21.26 43.70 -14.88
N PRO A 135 21.84 44.75 -15.48
CA PRO A 135 21.35 46.12 -15.28
C PRO A 135 19.85 46.19 -15.54
N ASN A 136 19.09 46.65 -14.54
CA ASN A 136 17.62 46.73 -14.57
C ASN A 136 16.90 45.40 -14.90
N SER A 137 17.53 44.24 -14.67
CA SER A 137 16.97 42.93 -15.03
C SER A 137 16.54 42.82 -16.51
N ALA A 138 17.22 43.56 -17.40
CA ALA A 138 16.81 43.68 -18.80
C ALA A 138 17.29 42.51 -19.67
N SER A 139 18.35 41.81 -19.27
CA SER A 139 18.98 40.80 -20.11
C SER A 139 18.38 39.40 -19.89
N PRO A 140 17.98 38.70 -20.97
CA PRO A 140 17.58 37.29 -20.90
C PRO A 140 18.68 36.41 -20.33
N CYS A 141 18.34 35.48 -19.43
CA CYS A 141 19.30 34.55 -18.86
C CYS A 141 20.06 33.78 -19.94
N ALA A 142 19.37 33.31 -20.98
CA ALA A 142 19.97 32.57 -22.08
C ALA A 142 21.12 33.32 -22.79
N SER A 143 21.11 34.67 -22.78
CA SER A 143 22.12 35.49 -23.46
C SER A 143 23.34 35.82 -22.61
N VAL A 144 23.16 35.94 -21.28
CA VAL A 144 24.23 36.38 -20.36
C VAL A 144 24.81 35.24 -19.52
N MET A 145 24.12 34.10 -19.48
CA MET A 145 24.52 32.98 -18.65
C MET A 145 25.83 32.38 -19.14
N GLN A 146 26.80 32.41 -18.24
CA GLN A 146 28.06 31.69 -18.35
C GLN A 146 28.11 30.69 -17.22
N THR A 147 28.41 29.44 -17.51
CA THR A 147 28.44 28.37 -16.52
C THR A 147 29.85 27.85 -16.30
N GLY A 148 30.12 27.39 -15.09
CA GLY A 148 31.31 26.59 -14.79
C GLY A 148 31.09 25.11 -15.11
N SER A 149 31.80 24.26 -14.38
CA SER A 149 31.65 22.80 -14.45
C SER A 149 30.58 22.29 -13.47
N TRP A 150 29.96 21.16 -13.81
CA TRP A 150 29.08 20.43 -12.90
C TRP A 150 29.83 19.92 -11.67
N LYS A 151 29.14 19.91 -10.54
CA LYS A 151 29.57 19.33 -9.25
C LYS A 151 28.62 18.22 -8.84
N ASN A 152 29.09 17.30 -8.01
CA ASN A 152 28.31 16.17 -7.48
C ASN A 152 27.70 15.28 -8.58
N THR A 153 28.44 15.06 -9.67
CA THR A 153 28.06 14.14 -10.75
C THR A 153 28.06 12.68 -10.29
N GLY A 154 27.50 11.81 -11.12
CA GLY A 154 27.46 10.37 -10.88
C GLY A 154 28.77 9.69 -11.23
N LEU A 155 29.04 8.57 -10.57
CA LEU A 155 30.14 7.67 -10.92
C LEU A 155 29.86 6.90 -12.21
N LEU A 156 28.58 6.71 -12.54
CA LEU A 156 28.15 6.10 -13.78
C LEU A 156 28.57 6.99 -14.96
N LYS A 157 29.38 6.43 -15.86
CA LYS A 157 29.75 7.07 -17.11
C LYS A 157 28.80 6.64 -18.22
N VAL A 158 28.19 7.62 -18.87
CA VAL A 158 27.37 7.43 -20.06
C VAL A 158 28.20 7.93 -21.23
N GLN A 159 28.62 7.01 -22.11
CA GLN A 159 29.54 7.32 -23.21
C GLN A 159 30.79 8.08 -22.74
N GLU A 160 31.45 7.52 -21.72
CA GLU A 160 32.67 8.06 -21.09
C GLU A 160 32.52 9.38 -20.32
N LYS A 161 31.34 10.01 -20.35
CA LYS A 161 31.04 11.25 -19.62
C LYS A 161 30.32 10.97 -18.31
N ALA A 162 30.62 11.71 -17.26
CA ALA A 162 29.92 11.54 -16.00
C ALA A 162 28.43 11.90 -16.15
N SER A 163 27.54 11.03 -15.67
CA SER A 163 26.09 11.28 -15.67
C SER A 163 25.72 12.34 -14.63
N LEU A 164 24.66 13.11 -14.91
CA LEU A 164 24.11 14.04 -13.94
C LEU A 164 23.14 13.32 -12.99
N LEU A 165 23.22 13.70 -11.72
CA LEU A 165 22.32 13.25 -10.67
C LEU A 165 21.45 14.43 -10.21
N GLN A 166 20.31 14.16 -9.59
CA GLN A 166 19.43 15.23 -9.10
C GLN A 166 20.14 16.15 -8.08
N ARG A 167 21.12 15.66 -7.32
CA ARG A 167 21.98 16.47 -6.45
C ARG A 167 23.05 17.31 -7.16
N SER A 168 23.23 17.11 -8.47
CA SER A 168 24.26 17.82 -9.24
C SER A 168 23.91 19.30 -9.35
N THR A 169 24.93 20.14 -9.25
CA THR A 169 24.78 21.59 -9.34
C THR A 169 25.81 22.18 -10.28
N ILE A 170 25.48 23.29 -10.93
CA ILE A 170 26.38 24.02 -11.82
C ILE A 170 26.39 25.49 -11.45
N LEU A 171 27.58 26.07 -11.34
CA LEU A 171 27.73 27.48 -10.98
C LEU A 171 27.46 28.36 -12.20
N CYS A 172 26.51 29.30 -12.08
CA CYS A 172 26.37 30.41 -13.00
C CYS A 172 27.38 31.50 -12.62
N LEU A 173 28.39 31.71 -13.47
CA LEU A 173 29.47 32.67 -13.26
C LEU A 173 28.98 34.12 -13.32
N TYR A 174 28.00 34.41 -14.19
CA TYR A 174 27.41 35.74 -14.30
C TYR A 174 26.59 36.10 -13.04
N GLY A 175 25.69 35.21 -12.63
CA GLY A 175 24.86 35.38 -11.43
C GLY A 175 25.63 35.16 -10.11
N ARG A 176 26.77 34.47 -10.16
CA ARG A 176 27.52 33.94 -9.01
C ARG A 176 26.64 33.11 -8.07
N THR A 177 25.76 32.29 -8.65
CA THR A 177 24.83 31.42 -7.91
C THR A 177 24.80 30.03 -8.53
N ASP A 178 24.56 29.03 -7.70
CA ASP A 178 24.45 27.63 -8.14
C ASP A 178 23.05 27.36 -8.70
N ILE A 179 23.00 26.84 -9.92
CA ILE A 179 21.80 26.28 -10.53
C ILE A 179 21.63 24.85 -10.02
N LYS A 180 20.43 24.53 -9.54
CA LYS A 180 20.10 23.23 -8.96
C LYS A 180 19.14 22.46 -9.85
N ILE A 181 19.22 21.14 -9.80
CA ILE A 181 18.24 20.26 -10.43
C ILE A 181 17.19 19.93 -9.37
N THR A 182 15.96 20.39 -9.60
CA THR A 182 14.85 20.19 -8.65
C THR A 182 14.06 18.94 -8.97
N ASP A 183 13.96 18.59 -10.24
CA ASP A 183 13.32 17.37 -10.72
C ASP A 183 14.24 16.67 -11.72
N SER A 184 14.43 15.36 -11.53
CA SER A 184 15.20 14.49 -12.42
C SER A 184 14.54 14.25 -13.78
N GLY A 185 13.23 14.50 -13.90
CA GLY A 185 12.44 14.23 -15.10
C GLY A 185 11.98 12.77 -15.24
N GLN A 186 12.43 11.87 -14.36
CA GLN A 186 12.01 10.46 -14.35
C GLN A 186 10.58 10.28 -13.85
N ILE A 187 9.85 9.36 -14.48
CA ILE A 187 8.51 8.97 -14.08
C ILE A 187 8.63 7.76 -13.14
N SER A 188 8.00 7.85 -11.97
CA SER A 188 7.98 6.80 -10.95
C SER A 188 6.64 6.05 -10.90
N GLU A 189 5.75 6.32 -11.85
CA GLU A 189 4.46 5.65 -11.95
C GLU A 189 4.59 4.44 -12.88
N PRO A 190 4.14 3.24 -12.45
CA PRO A 190 4.08 2.10 -13.33
C PRO A 190 3.07 2.35 -14.44
N GLU A 191 3.42 2.03 -15.68
CA GLU A 191 2.45 2.02 -16.77
C GLU A 191 1.31 1.06 -16.44
N VAL A 192 0.07 1.53 -16.59
CA VAL A 192 -1.11 0.68 -16.42
C VAL A 192 -1.11 -0.35 -17.54
N ILE A 193 -0.65 -1.56 -17.23
CA ILE A 193 -0.68 -2.69 -18.16
C ILE A 193 -2.14 -3.02 -18.44
N LYS A 194 -2.61 -2.78 -19.67
CA LYS A 194 -3.93 -3.24 -20.12
C LYS A 194 -3.91 -4.76 -20.18
N THR A 195 -4.62 -5.40 -19.27
CA THR A 195 -4.69 -6.87 -19.14
C THR A 195 -5.53 -7.54 -20.22
N GLU A 196 -6.05 -6.79 -21.20
CA GLU A 196 -7.03 -7.26 -22.20
C GLU A 196 -6.53 -8.42 -23.09
N ASN A 197 -5.20 -8.57 -23.27
CA ASN A 197 -4.59 -9.58 -24.14
C ASN A 197 -3.53 -10.46 -23.47
N ALA A 198 -3.32 -10.33 -22.15
CA ALA A 198 -2.46 -11.27 -21.45
C ALA A 198 -3.23 -12.61 -21.37
N PRO A 199 -2.64 -13.75 -21.78
CA PRO A 199 -3.26 -15.05 -21.55
C PRO A 199 -3.27 -15.31 -20.05
N VAL A 200 -4.29 -14.81 -19.36
CA VAL A 200 -4.62 -15.27 -18.02
C VAL A 200 -5.16 -16.67 -18.22
N THR A 201 -4.31 -17.69 -18.02
CA THR A 201 -4.79 -19.07 -17.91
C THR A 201 -5.68 -19.11 -16.68
N ASN A 202 -6.99 -18.99 -16.90
CA ASN A 202 -8.00 -19.19 -15.87
C ASN A 202 -8.07 -20.70 -15.61
N LEU A 203 -7.11 -21.19 -14.83
CA LEU A 203 -7.08 -22.58 -14.41
C LEU A 203 -8.12 -22.74 -13.31
N GLU A 204 -9.36 -23.04 -13.70
CA GLU A 204 -10.41 -23.43 -12.76
C GLU A 204 -10.07 -24.81 -12.17
N TYR A 205 -9.42 -24.82 -11.01
CA TYR A 205 -9.22 -26.03 -10.23
C TYR A 205 -10.40 -26.23 -9.27
N ASP A 206 -11.14 -27.34 -9.43
CA ASP A 206 -12.13 -27.79 -8.44
C ASP A 206 -11.48 -28.89 -7.58
N LEU A 207 -10.70 -28.45 -6.58
CA LEU A 207 -9.99 -29.32 -5.64
C LEU A 207 -10.90 -29.68 -4.46
N LYS A 208 -11.14 -30.98 -4.26
CA LYS A 208 -11.76 -31.50 -3.03
C LYS A 208 -10.71 -32.22 -2.20
N ILE A 209 -10.50 -31.73 -0.98
CA ILE A 209 -9.62 -32.34 0.01
C ILE A 209 -10.49 -33.08 1.03
N LYS A 210 -10.26 -34.38 1.20
CA LYS A 210 -10.85 -35.18 2.28
C LYS A 210 -9.76 -35.62 3.24
N ILE A 211 -9.99 -35.40 4.53
CA ILE A 211 -9.13 -35.89 5.60
C ILE A 211 -9.55 -37.34 5.90
N LEU A 212 -8.64 -38.30 5.70
CA LEU A 212 -8.94 -39.72 5.92
C LEU A 212 -8.56 -40.20 7.33
N SER A 213 -7.71 -39.47 8.05
CA SER A 213 -7.32 -39.81 9.42
C SER A 213 -8.47 -39.53 10.39
N LYS A 214 -8.98 -40.58 11.05
CA LYS A 214 -10.10 -40.48 12.00
C LYS A 214 -9.72 -39.90 13.37
N ASP A 215 -8.43 -39.83 13.69
CA ASP A 215 -7.96 -39.43 15.01
C ASP A 215 -6.99 -38.24 14.93
N PHE A 216 -7.53 -37.03 15.06
CA PHE A 216 -6.75 -35.81 15.23
C PHE A 216 -6.63 -35.50 16.72
N VAL A 217 -5.45 -35.67 17.30
CA VAL A 217 -5.16 -35.24 18.68
C VAL A 217 -4.16 -34.10 18.62
N PRO A 218 -4.58 -32.84 18.85
CA PRO A 218 -3.64 -31.73 18.90
C PRO A 218 -2.78 -31.83 20.17
N LEU A 219 -1.47 -31.58 20.04
CA LEU A 219 -0.54 -31.27 21.15
C LEU A 219 0.00 -32.46 21.98
N GLY A 220 0.46 -33.55 21.35
CA GLY A 220 1.35 -34.52 22.02
C GLY A 220 0.73 -35.30 23.19
N ILE A 221 -0.60 -35.32 23.32
CA ILE A 221 -1.30 -36.10 24.36
C ILE A 221 -1.58 -37.50 23.80
N PRO A 222 -1.11 -38.59 24.45
CA PRO A 222 -1.44 -39.94 24.04
C PRO A 222 -2.94 -40.20 24.16
N ASN A 223 -3.53 -40.93 23.21
CA ASN A 223 -4.93 -41.37 23.34
C ASN A 223 -5.10 -42.35 24.52
N PHE A 224 -6.34 -42.66 24.91
CA PHE A 224 -6.65 -43.61 26.00
C PHE A 224 -6.06 -45.03 25.82
N LYS A 225 -5.46 -45.33 24.65
CA LYS A 225 -4.78 -46.59 24.33
C LYS A 225 -3.24 -46.47 24.33
N GLY A 226 -2.69 -45.34 24.77
CA GLY A 226 -1.25 -45.14 24.97
C GLY A 226 -0.42 -44.96 23.70
N LYS A 227 -1.02 -44.63 22.54
CA LYS A 227 -0.27 -44.35 21.31
C LYS A 227 0.18 -42.89 21.27
N THR A 228 1.49 -42.67 21.11
CA THR A 228 2.09 -41.35 20.88
C THR A 228 2.24 -41.05 19.38
N GLU A 229 1.78 -39.86 19.04
CA GLU A 229 2.05 -39.05 17.84
C GLU A 229 1.64 -39.56 16.45
N ASN A 230 0.78 -38.73 15.85
CA ASN A 230 0.40 -38.71 14.45
C ASN A 230 1.59 -38.30 13.58
N GLY A 231 2.49 -39.24 13.28
CA GLY A 231 3.59 -39.01 12.34
C GLY A 231 3.16 -38.80 10.89
N THR A 232 1.89 -39.08 10.55
CA THR A 232 1.41 -38.99 9.16
C THR A 232 -0.06 -38.62 9.11
N ILE A 233 -0.39 -37.48 8.49
CA ILE A 233 -1.76 -37.11 8.14
C ILE A 233 -2.00 -37.54 6.69
N ILE A 234 -3.00 -38.37 6.46
CA ILE A 234 -3.36 -38.85 5.12
C ILE A 234 -4.55 -38.05 4.62
N PHE A 235 -4.36 -37.38 3.48
CA PHE A 235 -5.41 -36.67 2.76
C PHE A 235 -5.67 -37.37 1.42
N GLU A 236 -6.94 -37.42 1.03
CA GLU A 236 -7.35 -37.75 -0.34
C GLU A 236 -7.67 -36.44 -1.06
N ILE A 237 -7.00 -36.18 -2.18
CA ILE A 237 -7.21 -34.98 -2.99
C ILE A 237 -7.75 -35.44 -4.33
N VAL A 238 -8.95 -34.98 -4.67
CA VAL A 238 -9.60 -35.28 -5.95
C VAL A 238 -9.80 -33.97 -6.71
N ASN A 239 -9.24 -33.89 -7.91
CA ASN A 239 -9.54 -32.82 -8.86
C ASN A 239 -10.61 -33.32 -9.83
N LYS A 240 -11.74 -32.61 -9.91
CA LYS A 240 -12.88 -33.01 -10.76
C LYS A 240 -12.83 -32.48 -12.19
N LYS A 241 -11.94 -31.54 -12.50
CA LYS A 241 -11.97 -30.77 -13.75
C LYS A 241 -10.70 -30.80 -14.60
N ALA A 242 -9.58 -31.37 -14.14
CA ALA A 242 -8.36 -31.44 -14.95
C ALA A 242 -7.53 -32.72 -14.71
N GLU A 243 -6.96 -33.25 -15.80
CA GLU A 243 -5.83 -34.18 -15.79
C GLU A 243 -4.58 -33.45 -15.26
N VAL A 244 -4.38 -33.46 -13.94
CA VAL A 244 -3.15 -32.93 -13.32
C VAL A 244 -2.20 -34.10 -13.10
N ASN A 245 -1.19 -34.20 -13.97
CA ASN A 245 -0.24 -35.31 -13.96
C ASN A 245 0.79 -35.22 -12.83
N ASN A 246 0.93 -34.10 -12.12
CA ASN A 246 1.90 -33.95 -11.03
C ASN A 246 1.43 -32.95 -9.96
N LEU A 247 1.09 -33.44 -8.77
CA LEU A 247 0.93 -32.64 -7.55
C LEU A 247 2.22 -32.79 -6.73
N VAL A 248 2.96 -31.69 -6.55
CA VAL A 248 4.17 -31.67 -5.72
C VAL A 248 3.86 -30.91 -4.43
N PHE A 249 4.09 -31.55 -3.29
CA PHE A 249 3.95 -30.94 -1.97
C PHE A 249 5.34 -30.70 -1.37
N TYR A 250 5.55 -29.52 -0.80
CA TYR A 250 6.69 -29.24 0.07
C TYR A 250 6.19 -29.25 1.51
N ILE A 251 6.87 -30.00 2.38
CA ILE A 251 6.66 -30.04 3.82
C ILE A 251 7.72 -29.17 4.48
#